data_AF-G8ZQU1-F1
#
_entry.id   AF-G8ZQU1-F1
#
_cell.length_a   1.000
_cell.length_b   1.000
_cell.length_c   1.000
_cell.angle_alpha   90.00
_cell.angle_beta   90.00
_cell.angle_gamma   90.00
#
_symmetry.space_group_name_H-M   'P 1'
#
loop_
_entity.id
_entity.type
_entity.pdbx_description
1 polymer ?
#
loop_
_entity_poly.entity_id
_entity_poly.type
_entity_poly.pdbx_seq_one_letter_code
_entity_poly.pdbx_strand_id
1 'polypeptide(L)'
;MTAKSRFTVLFEEAEDVGNHLRTDDYSLTVDGGPTAITQHRWTWGNASDDNDDITRITWRAGKLRTSNLSEVISSVLSPGFNVYKSLGEPLEKSVDTPLFKSFHSESFDIDSFLPVDSEARSLPWNAEDCDLDIRLRSNYTEVAQWCPLHENETVTFKRETGIDSSQAGLFYLDSRDDTLVNLSGLTCKWNASGNIEKCQKTTLFYKTPHMPTVSLETAVVELETPVGLHPKLMVNLTSAKATDKCEYYMLLQLPVDVFVDKYQSTPLFVFGEHDLELPEYKLRDKSWGSESLFRMEPGMLNELTLHSRYVEPVVGEEAKIISFTPVVFQACDSDQEDLLRNPFYSKGMGYESYFTPNTVFTHFNSQTLEVPIPKPDLLYYDATKFATLACLLVSMIYILSKVVGKPRSRRHSAR
;
A
#
# COMPACT_ATOMS: atom_id res chain seq x y z
N MET A 1 -31.54 9.83 -2.82
CA MET A 1 -30.08 9.64 -2.83
C MET A 1 -29.62 10.00 -4.23
N THR A 2 -28.59 10.84 -4.40
CA THR A 2 -28.13 11.18 -5.76
C THR A 2 -27.03 10.21 -6.19
N ALA A 3 -27.12 9.66 -7.40
CA ALA A 3 -26.14 8.73 -7.94
C ALA A 3 -25.47 9.34 -9.18
N LYS A 4 -24.14 9.36 -9.21
CA LYS A 4 -23.37 9.91 -10.33
C LYS A 4 -22.28 8.94 -10.75
N SER A 5 -22.02 8.90 -12.05
CA SER A 5 -20.96 8.10 -12.66
C SER A 5 -20.10 9.01 -13.53
N ARG A 6 -18.78 8.97 -13.34
CA ARG A 6 -17.80 9.70 -14.15
C ARG A 6 -16.81 8.71 -14.72
N PHE A 7 -16.64 8.73 -16.03
CA PHE A 7 -15.61 7.98 -16.72
C PHE A 7 -14.56 8.94 -17.26
N THR A 8 -13.29 8.69 -17.01
CA THR A 8 -12.17 9.50 -17.51
C THR A 8 -11.21 8.60 -18.26
N VAL A 9 -10.74 9.04 -19.42
CA VAL A 9 -9.59 8.43 -20.11
C VAL A 9 -8.50 9.48 -20.22
N LEU A 10 -7.28 9.10 -19.86
CA LEU A 10 -6.09 9.91 -20.01
C LEU A 10 -5.16 9.27 -21.04
N PHE A 11 -4.80 10.06 -22.04
CA PHE A 11 -3.80 9.75 -23.05
C PHE A 11 -2.54 10.60 -22.82
N GLU A 12 -1.44 10.17 -23.43
CA GLU A 12 -0.19 10.92 -23.41
C GLU A 12 -0.25 12.08 -24.40
N GLU A 13 -0.72 11.81 -25.63
CA GLU A 13 -0.71 12.77 -26.72
C GLU A 13 -2.12 13.27 -27.10
N ALA A 14 -2.15 14.49 -27.65
CA ALA A 14 -3.41 15.12 -28.08
C ALA A 14 -4.09 14.39 -29.26
N GLU A 15 -3.29 13.78 -30.14
CA GLU A 15 -3.78 13.06 -31.32
C GLU A 15 -4.57 11.80 -30.94
N ASP A 16 -4.21 11.16 -29.82
CA ASP A 16 -4.83 9.92 -29.37
C ASP A 16 -6.31 10.13 -28.99
N VAL A 17 -6.65 11.28 -28.41
CA VAL A 17 -8.05 11.62 -28.08
C VAL A 17 -8.95 11.60 -29.33
N GLY A 18 -8.42 12.05 -30.47
CA GLY A 18 -9.17 12.06 -31.74
C GLY A 18 -9.19 10.71 -32.44
N ASN A 19 -8.05 10.01 -32.44
CA ASN A 19 -7.87 8.76 -33.18
C ASN A 19 -8.57 7.56 -32.51
N HIS A 20 -8.66 7.58 -31.18
CA HIS A 20 -9.20 6.45 -30.39
C HIS A 20 -10.66 6.63 -29.99
N LEU A 21 -11.26 7.80 -30.24
CA LEU A 21 -12.63 8.10 -29.84
C LEU A 21 -13.63 7.82 -30.96
N ARG A 22 -14.65 7.02 -30.63
CA ARG A 22 -15.84 6.82 -31.45
C ARG A 22 -17.08 7.17 -30.63
N THR A 23 -17.95 8.00 -31.17
CA THR A 23 -19.19 8.42 -30.49
C THR A 23 -20.41 8.05 -31.30
N ASP A 24 -21.43 7.52 -30.64
CA ASP A 24 -22.79 7.46 -31.14
C ASP A 24 -23.71 8.34 -30.27
N ASP A 25 -25.01 8.40 -30.57
CA ASP A 25 -25.96 9.28 -29.86
C ASP A 25 -26.13 8.94 -28.36
N TYR A 26 -25.75 7.72 -27.95
CA TYR A 26 -26.01 7.15 -26.62
C TYR A 26 -24.73 6.74 -25.88
N SER A 27 -23.62 6.58 -26.59
CA SER A 27 -22.43 5.93 -26.09
C SER A 27 -21.13 6.53 -26.62
N LEU A 28 -20.12 6.40 -25.79
CA LEU A 28 -18.77 6.83 -26.06
C LEU A 28 -17.87 5.59 -26.00
N THR A 29 -17.26 5.24 -27.11
CA THR A 29 -16.36 4.11 -27.24
C THR A 29 -14.93 4.62 -27.42
N VAL A 30 -14.02 4.07 -26.63
CA VAL A 30 -12.60 4.44 -26.63
C VAL A 30 -11.77 3.20 -26.83
N ASP A 31 -10.95 3.22 -27.87
CA ASP A 31 -9.94 2.21 -28.13
C ASP A 31 -8.70 2.48 -27.24
N GLY A 32 -8.10 1.43 -26.70
CA GLY A 32 -6.92 1.56 -25.84
C GLY A 32 -5.66 1.96 -26.58
N GLY A 33 -4.62 2.21 -25.80
CA GLY A 33 -3.33 2.67 -26.28
C GLY A 33 -2.19 2.13 -25.40
N PRO A 34 -0.93 2.35 -25.80
CA PRO A 34 0.23 1.85 -25.04
C PRO A 34 0.31 2.43 -23.63
N THR A 35 -0.13 3.67 -23.43
CA THR A 35 -0.05 4.41 -22.16
C THR A 35 -1.42 4.88 -21.64
N ALA A 36 -2.52 4.49 -22.29
CA ALA A 36 -3.85 4.96 -21.93
C ALA A 36 -4.31 4.41 -20.57
N ILE A 37 -4.88 5.29 -19.75
CA ILE A 37 -5.37 4.95 -18.40
C ILE A 37 -6.79 5.44 -18.24
N THR A 38 -7.61 4.62 -17.62
CA THR A 38 -9.00 4.95 -17.32
C THR A 38 -9.18 5.20 -15.83
N GLN A 39 -10.10 6.10 -15.50
CA GLN A 39 -10.70 6.21 -14.18
C GLN A 39 -12.20 6.07 -14.30
N HIS A 40 -12.80 5.11 -13.61
CA HIS A 40 -14.24 5.06 -13.39
C HIS A 40 -14.53 5.46 -11.95
N ARG A 41 -15.34 6.51 -11.77
CA ARG A 41 -15.76 6.99 -10.47
C ARG A 41 -17.27 6.96 -10.30
N TRP A 42 -17.73 6.32 -9.25
CA TRP A 42 -19.13 6.32 -8.84
C TRP A 42 -19.29 7.06 -7.52
N THR A 43 -20.37 7.82 -7.40
CA THR A 43 -20.72 8.50 -6.15
C THR A 43 -22.20 8.30 -5.87
N TRP A 44 -22.53 7.81 -4.67
CA TRP A 44 -23.90 7.67 -4.17
C TRP A 44 -24.09 8.52 -2.93
N GLY A 45 -25.20 9.24 -2.89
CA GLY A 45 -25.58 10.11 -1.79
C GLY A 45 -24.99 11.52 -1.89
N ASN A 46 -25.16 12.29 -0.81
CA ASN A 46 -24.68 13.65 -0.73
C ASN A 46 -23.62 13.70 0.36
N ALA A 47 -22.47 14.29 0.07
CA ALA A 47 -21.46 14.55 1.09
C ALA A 47 -22.09 15.45 2.18
N SER A 48 -22.21 14.91 3.39
CA SER A 48 -22.47 15.71 4.59
C SER A 48 -21.14 16.16 5.18
N ASP A 49 -21.11 17.39 5.71
CA ASP A 49 -19.96 17.92 6.46
C ASP A 49 -19.78 17.24 7.82
N ASP A 50 -20.72 16.39 8.25
CA ASP A 50 -20.59 15.63 9.49
C ASP A 50 -19.42 14.66 9.40
N ASN A 51 -18.53 14.80 10.38
CA ASN A 51 -17.12 14.42 10.29
C ASN A 51 -16.79 13.09 10.99
N ASP A 52 -17.78 12.38 11.51
CA ASP A 52 -17.46 11.47 12.62
C ASP A 52 -17.22 10.00 12.21
N ASP A 53 -17.72 9.52 11.05
CA ASP A 53 -17.53 8.12 10.63
C ASP A 53 -17.09 7.99 9.18
N ILE A 54 -15.78 8.07 8.93
CA ILE A 54 -15.21 7.81 7.59
C ILE A 54 -14.47 6.48 7.60
N THR A 55 -14.77 5.63 6.61
CA THR A 55 -13.98 4.45 6.25
C THR A 55 -13.38 4.66 4.86
N ARG A 56 -12.08 4.44 4.70
CA ARG A 56 -11.40 4.42 3.40
C ARG A 56 -10.87 3.01 3.14
N ILE A 57 -11.20 2.43 2.01
CA ILE A 57 -10.70 1.12 1.57
C ILE A 57 -9.89 1.36 0.30
N THR A 58 -8.67 0.84 0.24
CA THR A 58 -7.80 1.00 -0.93
C THR A 58 -7.22 -0.34 -1.35
N TRP A 59 -7.12 -0.56 -2.66
CA TRP A 59 -6.42 -1.69 -3.23
C TRP A 59 -5.41 -1.21 -4.25
N ARG A 60 -4.20 -1.74 -4.19
CA ARG A 60 -3.17 -1.49 -5.19
C ARG A 60 -2.61 -2.80 -5.73
N ALA A 61 -2.95 -3.11 -6.98
CA ALA A 61 -2.55 -4.33 -7.68
C ALA A 61 -1.06 -4.30 -8.11
N GLY A 62 -0.49 -3.11 -8.26
CA GLY A 62 0.93 -2.91 -8.61
C GLY A 62 1.24 -2.83 -10.11
N LYS A 63 0.26 -3.07 -11.01
CA LYS A 63 0.47 -3.05 -12.47
C LYS A 63 0.38 -1.67 -13.12
N LEU A 64 -0.30 -0.69 -12.50
CA LEU A 64 -0.49 0.67 -13.06
C LEU A 64 0.77 1.54 -13.09
N ARG A 65 1.84 1.17 -12.36
CA ARG A 65 3.05 1.99 -12.20
C ARG A 65 4.00 2.01 -13.41
N THR A 66 3.65 1.38 -14.53
CA THR A 66 4.53 1.32 -15.70
C THR A 66 4.55 2.61 -16.53
N SER A 67 3.69 3.60 -16.25
CA SER A 67 3.71 4.90 -16.94
C SER A 67 3.64 6.08 -15.97
N ASN A 68 4.50 7.10 -16.21
CA ASN A 68 4.49 8.40 -15.51
C ASN A 68 3.14 9.14 -15.61
N LEU A 69 2.31 8.72 -16.56
CA LEU A 69 1.00 9.28 -16.84
C LEU A 69 -0.05 8.86 -15.80
N SER A 70 0.12 7.70 -15.14
CA SER A 70 -0.83 7.19 -14.13
C SER A 70 -1.05 8.16 -12.97
N GLU A 71 0.05 8.66 -12.39
CA GLU A 71 0.07 9.54 -11.21
C GLU A 71 -0.50 10.95 -11.48
N VAL A 72 -0.94 11.22 -12.72
CA VAL A 72 -1.64 12.46 -13.09
C VAL A 72 -3.09 12.41 -12.61
N ILE A 73 -3.78 11.28 -12.78
CA ILE A 73 -5.19 11.10 -12.41
C ILE A 73 -5.41 10.06 -11.31
N SER A 74 -4.41 9.23 -10.99
CA SER A 74 -4.48 8.26 -9.88
C SER A 74 -3.83 8.79 -8.61
N SER A 75 -4.31 8.29 -7.47
CA SER A 75 -3.68 8.50 -6.16
C SER A 75 -2.54 7.49 -5.96
N VAL A 76 -1.51 7.86 -5.19
CA VAL A 76 -0.46 6.92 -4.81
C VAL A 76 -0.87 6.17 -3.54
N LEU A 77 -1.48 5.01 -3.75
CA LEU A 77 -1.99 4.14 -2.68
C LEU A 77 -0.87 3.30 -2.06
N SER A 78 -1.03 2.95 -0.78
CA SER A 78 -0.23 1.90 -0.15
C SER A 78 -0.41 0.57 -0.91
N PRO A 79 0.66 -0.22 -1.09
CA PRO A 79 0.57 -1.55 -1.70
C PRO A 79 -0.46 -2.45 -0.98
N GLY A 80 -1.04 -3.39 -1.73
CA GLY A 80 -1.99 -4.35 -1.19
C GLY A 80 -3.37 -3.77 -0.85
N PHE A 81 -4.12 -4.50 -0.04
CA PHE A 81 -5.46 -4.17 0.42
C PHE A 81 -5.39 -3.50 1.79
N ASN A 82 -5.88 -2.27 1.89
CA ASN A 82 -5.84 -1.49 3.12
C ASN A 82 -7.24 -0.97 3.47
N VAL A 83 -7.57 -0.99 4.76
CA VAL A 83 -8.81 -0.41 5.30
C VAL A 83 -8.46 0.52 6.44
N TYR A 84 -8.87 1.77 6.34
CA TYR A 84 -8.69 2.79 7.36
C TYR A 84 -10.06 3.19 7.90
N LYS A 85 -10.24 3.14 9.22
CA LYS A 85 -11.51 3.46 9.88
C LYS A 85 -11.28 4.48 10.98
N SER A 86 -12.20 5.45 11.09
CA SER A 86 -12.18 6.49 12.11
C SER A 86 -12.19 5.91 13.54
N LEU A 87 -11.63 6.65 14.50
CA LEU A 87 -11.54 6.20 15.90
C LEU A 87 -12.92 6.07 16.53
N GLY A 88 -13.18 4.94 17.19
CA GLY A 88 -14.46 4.65 17.87
C GLY A 88 -15.20 3.44 17.29
N GLU A 89 -14.93 3.12 16.03
CA GLU A 89 -15.54 1.99 15.35
C GLU A 89 -14.74 0.69 15.51
N PRO A 90 -15.39 -0.49 15.54
CA PRO A 90 -14.69 -1.77 15.51
C PRO A 90 -14.13 -2.06 14.11
N LEU A 91 -12.93 -2.63 14.08
CA LEU A 91 -12.29 -3.22 12.91
C LEU A 91 -11.53 -4.47 13.39
N GLU A 92 -11.90 -5.64 12.88
CA GLU A 92 -11.25 -6.90 13.27
C GLU A 92 -9.81 -6.96 12.75
N LYS A 93 -8.95 -7.67 13.50
CA LYS A 93 -7.53 -7.85 13.18
C LYS A 93 -6.79 -6.56 12.85
N SER A 94 -7.16 -5.45 13.50
CA SER A 94 -6.64 -4.13 13.16
C SER A 94 -5.41 -3.73 13.96
N VAL A 95 -4.68 -2.75 13.42
CA VAL A 95 -3.64 -1.98 14.10
C VAL A 95 -4.21 -0.61 14.42
N ASP A 96 -4.27 -0.30 15.72
CA ASP A 96 -4.75 0.98 16.23
C ASP A 96 -3.63 2.03 16.18
N THR A 97 -3.92 3.17 15.58
CA THR A 97 -3.04 4.34 15.54
C THR A 97 -3.72 5.52 16.24
N PRO A 98 -3.00 6.62 16.55
CA PRO A 98 -3.61 7.81 17.14
C PRO A 98 -4.64 8.52 16.26
N LEU A 99 -4.75 8.17 14.96
CA LEU A 99 -5.61 8.85 13.98
C LEU A 99 -6.72 7.95 13.44
N PHE A 100 -6.47 6.65 13.33
CA PHE A 100 -7.40 5.68 12.75
C PHE A 100 -7.04 4.25 13.17
N LYS A 101 -7.97 3.32 12.97
CA LYS A 101 -7.69 1.88 12.95
C LYS A 101 -7.40 1.44 11.53
N SER A 102 -6.42 0.57 11.37
CA SER A 102 -5.99 0.08 10.06
C SER A 102 -6.06 -1.43 9.96
N PHE A 103 -6.45 -1.94 8.80
CA PHE A 103 -6.28 -3.34 8.39
C PHE A 103 -5.46 -3.36 7.11
N HIS A 104 -4.55 -4.33 6.98
CA HIS A 104 -3.75 -4.53 5.78
C HIS A 104 -3.67 -6.01 5.42
N SER A 105 -3.70 -6.31 4.13
CA SER A 105 -3.48 -7.64 3.57
C SER A 105 -2.87 -7.55 2.18
N GLU A 106 -2.05 -8.53 1.80
CA GLU A 106 -1.58 -8.67 0.41
C GLU A 106 -2.65 -9.28 -0.51
N SER A 107 -3.74 -9.81 0.07
CA SER A 107 -4.88 -10.37 -0.68
C SER A 107 -6.03 -9.37 -0.79
N PHE A 108 -6.63 -9.29 -1.97
CA PHE A 108 -7.85 -8.52 -2.18
C PHE A 108 -9.06 -9.21 -1.51
N ASP A 109 -9.73 -8.51 -0.59
CA ASP A 109 -10.96 -8.99 0.07
C ASP A 109 -11.92 -7.83 0.34
N ILE A 110 -12.56 -7.32 -0.69
CA ILE A 110 -13.45 -6.16 -0.56
C ILE A 110 -14.81 -6.49 0.09
N ASP A 111 -15.31 -7.70 -0.15
CA ASP A 111 -16.67 -8.11 0.26
C ASP A 111 -16.82 -8.23 1.78
N SER A 112 -15.73 -8.49 2.51
CA SER A 112 -15.71 -8.49 3.97
C SER A 112 -15.88 -7.11 4.60
N PHE A 113 -15.58 -6.03 3.87
CA PHE A 113 -15.53 -4.67 4.43
C PHE A 113 -16.60 -3.72 3.87
N LEU A 114 -17.26 -4.08 2.76
CA LEU A 114 -18.40 -3.29 2.26
C LEU A 114 -19.68 -3.58 3.06
N PRO A 115 -20.52 -2.55 3.34
CA PRO A 115 -21.85 -2.76 3.91
C PRO A 115 -22.68 -3.71 3.02
N VAL A 116 -23.49 -4.57 3.63
CA VAL A 116 -24.29 -5.60 2.93
C VAL A 116 -25.19 -5.00 1.86
N ASP A 117 -25.80 -3.85 2.15
CA ASP A 117 -26.74 -3.16 1.25
C ASP A 117 -26.06 -2.12 0.34
N SER A 118 -24.72 -2.10 0.27
CA SER A 118 -24.00 -1.11 -0.53
C SER A 118 -24.11 -1.42 -2.03
N GLU A 119 -24.49 -0.42 -2.82
CA GLU A 119 -24.51 -0.50 -4.28
C GLU A 119 -23.13 -0.84 -4.87
N ALA A 120 -22.05 -0.46 -4.17
CA ALA A 120 -20.68 -0.71 -4.55
C ALA A 120 -20.38 -2.22 -4.72
N ARG A 121 -21.05 -3.12 -3.96
CA ARG A 121 -20.85 -4.58 -4.06
C ARG A 121 -21.14 -5.15 -5.45
N SER A 122 -21.92 -4.45 -6.27
CA SER A 122 -22.25 -4.90 -7.63
C SER A 122 -21.21 -4.53 -8.69
N LEU A 123 -20.17 -3.78 -8.33
CA LEU A 123 -19.16 -3.28 -9.27
C LEU A 123 -18.15 -4.37 -9.69
N PRO A 124 -17.67 -4.34 -10.95
CA PRO A 124 -16.62 -5.23 -11.42
C PRO A 124 -15.23 -4.72 -10.96
N TRP A 125 -14.72 -5.24 -9.86
CA TRP A 125 -13.48 -4.75 -9.23
C TRP A 125 -12.20 -4.91 -10.05
N ASN A 126 -12.10 -5.93 -10.90
CA ASN A 126 -10.89 -6.31 -11.65
C ASN A 126 -9.58 -6.10 -10.86
N ALA A 127 -9.48 -6.76 -9.70
CA ALA A 127 -8.39 -6.54 -8.76
C ALA A 127 -7.00 -6.96 -9.27
N GLU A 128 -6.91 -7.69 -10.38
CA GLU A 128 -5.63 -8.09 -10.97
C GLU A 128 -4.93 -6.93 -11.70
N ASP A 129 -5.70 -6.01 -12.28
CA ASP A 129 -5.17 -4.95 -13.16
C ASP A 129 -5.49 -3.54 -12.66
N CYS A 130 -6.49 -3.39 -11.80
CA CYS A 130 -7.00 -2.09 -11.38
C CYS A 130 -6.64 -1.76 -9.93
N ASP A 131 -6.35 -0.48 -9.70
CA ASP A 131 -6.24 0.10 -8.36
C ASP A 131 -7.62 0.68 -7.95
N LEU A 132 -7.91 0.69 -6.65
CA LEU A 132 -9.21 1.09 -6.10
C LEU A 132 -9.03 2.02 -4.89
N ASP A 133 -9.85 3.06 -4.81
CA ASP A 133 -10.01 3.91 -3.62
C ASP A 133 -11.51 4.11 -3.36
N ILE A 134 -11.97 3.64 -2.21
CA ILE A 134 -13.37 3.63 -1.81
C ILE A 134 -13.50 4.42 -0.52
N ARG A 135 -14.45 5.34 -0.47
CA ARG A 135 -14.75 6.15 0.70
C ARG A 135 -16.19 5.95 1.10
N LEU A 136 -16.38 5.52 2.34
CA LEU A 136 -17.68 5.26 2.93
C LEU A 136 -17.91 6.24 4.08
N ARG A 137 -19.10 6.83 4.09
CA ARG A 137 -19.69 7.60 5.19
C ARG A 137 -21.15 7.20 5.31
N SER A 138 -21.83 7.60 6.39
CA SER A 138 -23.20 7.16 6.69
C SER A 138 -24.20 7.33 5.53
N ASN A 139 -24.06 8.38 4.71
CA ASN A 139 -24.94 8.66 3.56
C ASN A 139 -24.17 8.99 2.28
N TYR A 140 -22.89 8.61 2.20
CA TYR A 140 -22.04 8.92 1.06
C TYR A 140 -21.08 7.78 0.77
N THR A 141 -21.12 7.27 -0.46
CA THR A 141 -20.16 6.29 -0.97
C THR A 141 -19.53 6.84 -2.23
N GLU A 142 -18.20 6.87 -2.27
CA GLU A 142 -17.43 7.17 -3.47
C GLU A 142 -16.53 5.99 -3.77
N VAL A 143 -16.53 5.54 -5.02
CA VAL A 143 -15.62 4.52 -5.53
C VAL A 143 -14.87 5.11 -6.70
N ALA A 144 -13.54 5.12 -6.64
CA ALA A 144 -12.68 5.43 -7.77
C ALA A 144 -11.87 4.19 -8.12
N GLN A 145 -11.95 3.77 -9.38
CA GLN A 145 -11.21 2.65 -9.95
C GLN A 145 -10.33 3.16 -11.07
N TRP A 146 -9.06 2.80 -11.06
CA TRP A 146 -8.12 3.12 -12.14
C TRP A 146 -7.65 1.83 -12.79
N CYS A 147 -7.65 1.77 -14.12
CA CYS A 147 -7.21 0.60 -14.87
C CYS A 147 -6.39 1.04 -16.09
N PRO A 148 -5.36 0.28 -16.50
CA PRO A 148 -4.78 0.44 -17.81
C PRO A 148 -5.84 0.12 -18.89
N LEU A 149 -5.71 0.74 -20.06
CA LEU A 149 -6.53 0.42 -21.24
C LEU A 149 -5.60 0.06 -22.39
N HIS A 150 -5.35 -1.24 -22.56
CA HIS A 150 -4.35 -1.76 -23.48
C HIS A 150 -4.77 -1.59 -24.96
N GLU A 151 -3.81 -1.57 -25.89
CA GLU A 151 -4.04 -1.31 -27.34
C GLU A 151 -5.14 -2.19 -27.99
N ASN A 152 -5.34 -3.41 -27.51
CA ASN A 152 -6.33 -4.35 -28.05
C ASN A 152 -7.67 -4.32 -27.30
N GLU A 153 -7.81 -3.42 -26.33
CA GLU A 153 -9.01 -3.26 -25.52
C GLU A 153 -9.83 -2.08 -26.01
N THR A 154 -11.14 -2.21 -25.91
CA THR A 154 -12.07 -1.13 -26.21
C THR A 154 -13.04 -1.04 -25.06
N VAL A 155 -13.22 0.17 -24.53
CA VAL A 155 -14.19 0.45 -23.46
C VAL A 155 -15.33 1.29 -24.02
N THR A 156 -16.57 0.90 -23.72
CA THR A 156 -17.76 1.65 -24.12
C THR A 156 -18.48 2.17 -22.89
N PHE A 157 -18.54 3.48 -22.76
CA PHE A 157 -19.25 4.16 -21.69
C PHE A 157 -20.63 4.60 -22.14
N LYS A 158 -21.64 4.24 -21.35
CA LYS A 158 -23.05 4.61 -21.52
C LYS A 158 -23.60 5.06 -20.18
N ARG A 159 -24.71 5.79 -20.20
CA ARG A 159 -25.45 6.08 -18.96
C ARG A 159 -25.99 4.78 -18.37
N GLU A 160 -25.51 4.43 -17.19
CA GLU A 160 -25.95 3.27 -16.41
C GLU A 160 -27.37 3.49 -15.86
N THR A 161 -28.15 2.41 -15.76
CA THR A 161 -29.48 2.44 -15.13
C THR A 161 -29.36 2.73 -13.64
N GLY A 162 -30.15 3.67 -13.13
CA GLY A 162 -30.10 4.07 -11.71
C GLY A 162 -29.11 5.19 -11.40
N ILE A 163 -28.37 5.71 -12.39
CA ILE A 163 -27.51 6.87 -12.25
C ILE A 163 -28.24 8.15 -12.69
N ASP A 164 -28.26 9.17 -11.82
CA ASP A 164 -28.89 10.46 -12.08
C ASP A 164 -28.08 11.31 -13.05
N SER A 165 -26.75 11.24 -12.97
CA SER A 165 -25.84 12.03 -13.81
C SER A 165 -24.63 11.23 -14.27
N SER A 166 -24.40 11.20 -15.59
CA SER A 166 -23.23 10.56 -16.20
C SER A 166 -22.40 11.58 -16.96
N GLN A 167 -21.08 11.52 -16.76
CA GLN A 167 -20.10 12.36 -17.44
C GLN A 167 -18.93 11.51 -17.92
N ALA A 168 -18.45 11.79 -19.13
CA ALA A 168 -17.19 11.25 -19.63
C ALA A 168 -16.19 12.39 -19.86
N GLY A 169 -14.93 12.17 -19.54
CA GLY A 169 -13.81 13.07 -19.83
C GLY A 169 -12.73 12.30 -20.61
N LEU A 170 -12.26 12.87 -21.71
CA LEU A 170 -11.12 12.33 -22.46
C LEU A 170 -10.08 13.43 -22.49
N PHE A 171 -8.94 13.18 -21.88
CA PHE A 171 -7.90 14.18 -21.68
C PHE A 171 -6.55 13.66 -22.17
N TYR A 172 -5.67 14.61 -22.47
CA TYR A 172 -4.25 14.37 -22.62
C TYR A 172 -3.49 15.34 -21.71
N LEU A 173 -2.25 14.99 -21.38
CA LEU A 173 -1.37 15.83 -20.59
C LEU A 173 -0.81 16.96 -21.46
N ASP A 174 -1.29 18.19 -21.24
CA ASP A 174 -0.86 19.37 -22.01
C ASP A 174 0.46 19.92 -21.47
N SER A 175 0.54 20.07 -20.14
CA SER A 175 1.78 20.45 -19.46
C SER A 175 1.79 20.04 -17.99
N ARG A 176 2.97 19.83 -17.43
CA ARG A 176 3.19 19.59 -16.01
C ARG A 176 4.41 20.37 -15.53
N ASP A 177 4.24 21.13 -14.45
CA ASP A 177 5.31 21.89 -13.80
C ASP A 177 5.20 21.73 -12.29
N ASP A 178 6.19 21.08 -11.67
CA ASP A 178 6.16 20.65 -10.28
C ASP A 178 4.81 20.00 -9.89
N THR A 179 4.03 20.66 -9.03
CA THR A 179 2.72 20.20 -8.54
C THR A 179 1.60 20.52 -9.52
N LEU A 180 1.78 21.46 -10.45
CA LEU A 180 0.72 21.95 -11.32
C LEU A 180 0.57 21.05 -12.55
N VAL A 181 -0.64 20.56 -12.76
CA VAL A 181 -1.03 19.76 -13.90
C VAL A 181 -2.03 20.55 -14.74
N ASN A 182 -1.80 20.54 -16.05
CA ASN A 182 -2.74 21.02 -17.05
C ASN A 182 -3.17 19.85 -17.95
N LEU A 183 -4.46 19.54 -17.94
CA LEU A 183 -5.07 18.58 -18.85
C LEU A 183 -5.97 19.30 -19.85
N SER A 184 -5.82 18.97 -21.12
CA SER A 184 -6.68 19.48 -22.19
C SER A 184 -7.43 18.31 -22.83
N GLY A 185 -8.65 18.55 -23.30
CA GLY A 185 -9.45 17.46 -23.86
C GLY A 185 -10.92 17.79 -24.07
N LEU A 186 -11.76 16.77 -23.93
CA LEU A 186 -13.20 16.81 -24.16
C LEU A 186 -13.95 16.29 -22.94
N THR A 187 -15.08 16.92 -22.61
CA THR A 187 -16.04 16.37 -21.64
C THR A 187 -17.41 16.24 -22.26
N CYS A 188 -17.99 15.05 -22.16
CA CYS A 188 -19.33 14.73 -22.62
C CYS A 188 -20.26 14.53 -21.42
N LYS A 189 -21.51 15.00 -21.53
CA LYS A 189 -22.55 14.81 -20.52
C LYS A 189 -23.77 14.15 -21.12
N TRP A 190 -24.40 13.28 -20.35
CA TRP A 190 -25.62 12.59 -20.75
C TRP A 190 -26.85 13.27 -20.14
N ASN A 191 -27.91 13.36 -20.93
CA ASN A 191 -29.20 13.88 -20.48
C ASN A 191 -30.05 12.81 -19.78
N ALA A 192 -31.22 13.23 -19.28
CA ALA A 192 -32.21 12.38 -18.63
C ALA A 192 -32.71 11.21 -19.51
N SER A 193 -32.65 11.33 -20.84
CA SER A 193 -33.06 10.31 -21.81
C SER A 193 -31.95 9.31 -22.15
N GLY A 194 -30.71 9.55 -21.68
CA GLY A 194 -29.56 8.70 -21.98
C GLY A 194 -28.81 9.06 -23.27
N ASN A 195 -29.14 10.20 -23.91
CA ASN A 195 -28.40 10.69 -25.07
C ASN A 195 -27.26 11.60 -24.61
N ILE A 196 -26.19 11.65 -25.40
CA ILE A 196 -25.13 12.63 -25.22
C ILE A 196 -25.69 14.02 -25.53
N GLU A 197 -25.78 14.87 -24.51
CA GLU A 197 -26.33 16.23 -24.64
C GLU A 197 -25.33 17.16 -25.34
N LYS A 198 -24.10 17.14 -24.85
CA LYS A 198 -23.01 17.99 -25.35
C LYS A 198 -21.67 17.41 -24.98
N CYS A 199 -20.79 17.31 -25.98
CA CYS A 199 -19.34 17.20 -25.79
C CYS A 199 -18.72 18.57 -26.01
N GLN A 200 -17.94 19.04 -25.04
CA GLN A 200 -17.28 20.34 -25.11
C GLN A 200 -15.80 20.21 -24.82
N LYS A 201 -14.99 21.05 -25.48
CA LYS A 201 -13.57 21.19 -25.16
C LYS A 201 -13.44 21.72 -23.73
N THR A 202 -12.56 21.09 -22.96
CA THR A 202 -12.36 21.37 -21.55
C THR A 202 -10.88 21.32 -21.24
N THR A 203 -10.42 22.31 -20.48
CA THR A 203 -9.07 22.36 -19.91
C THR A 203 -9.20 22.36 -18.39
N LEU A 204 -8.36 21.59 -17.70
CA LEU A 204 -8.35 21.43 -16.26
C LEU A 204 -6.98 21.79 -15.71
N PHE A 205 -6.95 22.75 -14.79
CA PHE A 205 -5.77 23.11 -14.02
C PHE A 205 -5.98 22.68 -12.59
N TYR A 206 -5.09 21.86 -12.05
CA TYR A 206 -5.13 21.43 -10.67
C TYR A 206 -3.74 21.10 -10.17
N LYS A 207 -3.62 20.97 -8.85
CA LYS A 207 -2.36 20.57 -8.22
C LYS A 207 -2.44 19.14 -7.74
N THR A 208 -1.32 18.42 -7.87
CA THR A 208 -1.18 17.06 -7.37
C THR A 208 -0.40 17.05 -6.04
N PRO A 209 -0.92 16.41 -4.98
CA PRO A 209 -0.16 16.21 -3.74
C PRO A 209 0.88 15.09 -3.88
N HIS A 210 0.81 14.25 -4.92
CA HIS A 210 1.82 13.24 -5.20
C HIS A 210 2.53 13.52 -6.52
N MET A 211 3.85 13.63 -6.44
CA MET A 211 4.74 13.73 -7.58
C MET A 211 5.01 12.37 -8.17
N PRO A 212 5.50 12.32 -9.42
CA PRO A 212 5.79 11.06 -10.05
C PRO A 212 6.82 10.28 -9.28
N THR A 213 6.73 8.97 -9.33
CA THR A 213 7.76 8.11 -8.76
C THR A 213 9.09 8.39 -9.47
N VAL A 214 10.08 8.84 -8.71
CA VAL A 214 11.46 9.00 -9.21
C VAL A 214 12.02 7.60 -9.42
N SER A 215 12.06 7.18 -10.68
CA SER A 215 12.71 5.94 -11.08
C SER A 215 14.22 6.13 -11.06
N LEU A 216 14.88 5.55 -10.07
CA LEU A 216 16.32 5.36 -10.08
C LEU A 216 16.63 4.05 -10.82
N GLU A 217 17.78 3.97 -11.50
CA GLU A 217 18.20 2.76 -12.22
C GLU A 217 18.26 1.51 -11.33
N THR A 218 18.37 1.70 -10.00
CA THR A 218 18.39 0.66 -8.97
C THR A 218 17.27 0.87 -7.96
N ALA A 219 16.76 -0.23 -7.38
CA ALA A 219 15.82 -0.16 -6.27
C ALA A 219 16.42 0.63 -5.10
N VAL A 220 15.62 1.47 -4.46
CA VAL A 220 16.10 2.27 -3.32
C VAL A 220 16.22 1.41 -2.06
N VAL A 221 15.50 0.30 -1.98
CA VAL A 221 15.50 -0.59 -0.83
C VAL A 221 15.89 -2.01 -1.25
N GLU A 222 16.83 -2.59 -0.53
CA GLU A 222 17.28 -3.97 -0.71
C GLU A 222 17.38 -4.69 0.64
N LEU A 223 17.29 -6.02 0.61
CA LEU A 223 17.46 -6.87 1.78
C LEU A 223 18.91 -7.36 1.85
N GLU A 224 19.58 -7.18 2.99
CA GLU A 224 20.93 -7.70 3.19
C GLU A 224 20.91 -9.25 3.21
N THR A 225 21.85 -9.86 2.47
CA THR A 225 21.99 -11.32 2.40
C THR A 225 23.30 -11.77 3.05
N PRO A 226 23.32 -12.90 3.78
CA PRO A 226 22.21 -13.84 4.01
C PRO A 226 21.20 -13.33 5.05
N VAL A 227 19.94 -13.70 4.87
CA VAL A 227 18.84 -13.32 5.77
C VAL A 227 18.86 -14.21 7.02
N GLY A 228 19.06 -13.58 8.18
CA GLY A 228 18.96 -14.23 9.48
C GLY A 228 17.66 -13.92 10.21
N LEU A 229 17.63 -14.20 11.52
CA LEU A 229 16.47 -13.86 12.38
C LEU A 229 16.29 -12.35 12.60
N HIS A 230 17.30 -11.56 12.25
CA HIS A 230 17.26 -10.10 12.24
C HIS A 230 17.50 -9.60 10.81
N PRO A 231 16.48 -9.65 9.92
CA PRO A 231 16.63 -9.18 8.55
C PRO A 231 16.99 -7.68 8.53
N LYS A 232 17.94 -7.29 7.68
CA LYS A 232 18.38 -5.89 7.56
C LYS A 232 17.97 -5.30 6.23
N LEU A 233 17.28 -4.17 6.29
CA LEU A 233 16.90 -3.37 5.14
C LEU A 233 17.95 -2.30 4.89
N MET A 234 18.47 -2.26 3.67
CA MET A 234 19.41 -1.25 3.20
C MET A 234 18.67 -0.27 2.30
N VAL A 235 18.59 1.00 2.70
CA VAL A 235 17.91 2.07 1.95
C VAL A 235 18.95 3.04 1.40
N ASN A 236 19.17 2.98 0.09
CA ASN A 236 20.20 3.76 -0.59
C ASN A 236 19.69 5.14 -1.00
N LEU A 237 19.99 6.16 -0.17
CA LEU A 237 19.70 7.57 -0.46
C LEU A 237 20.98 8.37 -0.74
N THR A 238 22.06 7.74 -1.19
CA THR A 238 23.35 8.41 -1.42
C THR A 238 23.30 9.52 -2.49
N SER A 239 22.37 9.42 -3.45
CA SER A 239 22.12 10.44 -4.47
C SER A 239 21.10 11.51 -4.04
N ALA A 240 20.40 11.29 -2.93
CA ALA A 240 19.39 12.20 -2.41
C ALA A 240 20.05 13.44 -1.79
N LYS A 241 19.44 14.60 -1.97
CA LYS A 241 19.94 15.87 -1.44
C LYS A 241 19.07 16.33 -0.28
N ALA A 242 19.70 16.89 0.74
CA ALA A 242 18.98 17.63 1.75
C ALA A 242 18.37 18.90 1.12
N THR A 243 17.08 19.12 1.34
CA THR A 243 16.33 20.28 0.84
C THR A 243 15.58 20.91 2.01
N ASP A 244 15.56 22.23 2.08
CA ASP A 244 14.81 22.95 3.11
C ASP A 244 13.31 22.63 3.03
N LYS A 245 12.66 22.45 4.18
CA LYS A 245 11.25 22.03 4.33
C LYS A 245 10.91 20.63 3.80
N CYS A 246 11.90 19.83 3.43
CA CYS A 246 11.69 18.45 2.97
C CYS A 246 12.42 17.45 3.86
N GLU A 247 11.77 16.33 4.14
CA GLU A 247 12.37 15.19 4.84
C GLU A 247 12.11 13.89 4.09
N TYR A 248 13.00 12.92 4.25
CA TYR A 248 12.87 11.59 3.65
C TYR A 248 12.28 10.63 4.67
N TYR A 249 11.37 9.79 4.21
CA TYR A 249 10.68 8.83 5.04
C TYR A 249 10.60 7.46 4.38
N MET A 250 10.49 6.45 5.22
CA MET A 250 10.07 5.12 4.82
C MET A 250 8.91 4.67 5.69
N LEU A 251 7.82 4.26 5.04
CA LEU A 251 6.71 3.57 5.66
C LEU A 251 6.90 2.06 5.45
N LEU A 252 6.76 1.30 6.53
CA LEU A 252 6.72 -0.16 6.50
C LEU A 252 5.39 -0.64 7.07
N GLN A 253 4.67 -1.44 6.28
CA GLN A 253 3.54 -2.25 6.71
C GLN A 253 4.02 -3.70 6.69
N LEU A 254 4.14 -4.29 7.88
CA LEU A 254 4.76 -5.61 8.05
C LEU A 254 3.72 -6.61 8.57
N PRO A 255 3.63 -7.82 7.99
CA PRO A 255 2.76 -8.87 8.52
C PRO A 255 3.24 -9.34 9.89
N VAL A 256 2.38 -9.99 10.67
CA VAL A 256 2.70 -10.46 12.04
C VAL A 256 4.03 -11.21 12.14
N ASP A 257 4.42 -11.94 11.10
CA ASP A 257 5.65 -12.72 10.97
C ASP A 257 6.95 -11.94 11.21
N VAL A 258 6.98 -10.64 10.89
CA VAL A 258 8.16 -9.80 10.98
C VAL A 258 7.77 -8.44 11.53
N PHE A 259 8.62 -7.84 12.36
CA PHE A 259 8.35 -6.53 12.92
C PHE A 259 9.65 -5.74 13.07
N VAL A 260 9.53 -4.44 13.29
CA VAL A 260 10.67 -3.57 13.52
C VAL A 260 11.36 -3.91 14.84
N ASP A 261 12.67 -4.13 14.80
CA ASP A 261 13.47 -4.16 16.02
C ASP A 261 13.72 -2.73 16.51
N LYS A 262 12.83 -2.26 17.39
CA LYS A 262 12.88 -0.90 17.97
C LYS A 262 14.07 -0.65 18.90
N TYR A 263 14.86 -1.68 19.23
CA TYR A 263 16.06 -1.53 20.06
C TYR A 263 17.32 -1.37 19.21
N GLN A 264 17.27 -1.80 17.95
CA GLN A 264 18.36 -1.67 16.98
C GLN A 264 18.08 -0.59 15.92
N SER A 265 16.81 -0.23 15.72
CA SER A 265 16.36 0.80 14.79
C SER A 265 15.67 1.95 15.53
N THR A 266 15.67 3.14 14.93
CA THR A 266 15.05 4.36 15.52
C THR A 266 13.84 4.81 14.70
N PRO A 267 12.69 4.12 14.76
CA PRO A 267 11.46 4.56 14.12
C PRO A 267 10.93 5.85 14.76
N LEU A 268 10.24 6.68 13.98
CA LEU A 268 9.44 7.79 14.52
C LEU A 268 8.26 7.25 15.33
N PHE A 269 7.62 6.20 14.80
CA PHE A 269 6.62 5.42 15.51
C PHE A 269 6.57 3.98 15.02
N VAL A 270 6.06 3.11 15.89
CA VAL A 270 5.65 1.74 15.57
C VAL A 270 4.29 1.51 16.21
N PHE A 271 3.30 1.15 15.40
CA PHE A 271 1.97 0.75 15.84
C PHE A 271 1.75 -0.74 15.57
N GLY A 272 0.93 -1.39 16.39
CA GLY A 272 0.61 -2.81 16.25
C GLY A 272 1.58 -3.76 16.95
N GLU A 273 1.83 -4.91 16.34
CA GLU A 273 2.52 -6.04 16.97
C GLU A 273 4.05 -5.92 16.90
N HIS A 274 4.67 -5.59 18.04
CA HIS A 274 6.13 -5.47 18.17
C HIS A 274 6.70 -6.21 19.40
N ASP A 275 5.93 -7.10 20.02
CA ASP A 275 6.40 -7.90 21.17
C ASP A 275 7.50 -8.88 20.70
N LEU A 276 8.65 -8.93 21.35
CA LEU A 276 9.75 -9.83 20.96
C LEU A 276 9.49 -11.30 21.30
N GLU A 277 8.63 -11.57 22.29
CA GLU A 277 8.51 -12.89 22.92
C GLU A 277 7.34 -13.71 22.37
N LEU A 278 6.41 -13.08 21.66
CA LEU A 278 5.22 -13.76 21.15
C LEU A 278 5.48 -14.38 19.76
N PRO A 279 5.18 -15.68 19.56
CA PRO A 279 5.26 -16.30 18.24
C PRO A 279 4.09 -15.86 17.37
N GLU A 280 4.24 -15.97 16.05
CA GLU A 280 3.28 -15.46 15.06
C GLU A 280 1.86 -16.04 15.28
N TYR A 281 1.76 -17.33 15.60
CA TYR A 281 0.49 -18.07 15.58
C TYR A 281 -0.41 -17.69 16.76
N LYS A 282 0.10 -16.95 17.75
CA LYS A 282 -0.70 -16.36 18.84
C LYS A 282 -1.29 -15.00 18.47
N LEU A 283 -0.85 -14.41 17.36
CA LEU A 283 -1.18 -13.05 16.94
C LEU A 283 -2.07 -13.01 15.68
N ARG A 284 -2.03 -14.05 14.83
CA ARG A 284 -2.77 -14.12 13.54
C ARG A 284 -4.28 -13.79 13.61
N ASP A 285 -4.91 -14.03 14.75
CA ASP A 285 -6.34 -13.77 14.96
C ASP A 285 -6.63 -12.42 15.63
N LYS A 286 -5.59 -11.69 16.07
CA LYS A 286 -5.71 -10.44 16.84
C LYS A 286 -5.33 -9.20 16.04
N SER A 287 -4.31 -9.32 15.19
CA SER A 287 -3.77 -8.21 14.39
C SER A 287 -3.25 -8.75 13.06
N TRP A 288 -3.24 -7.90 12.03
CA TRP A 288 -2.59 -8.18 10.76
C TRP A 288 -1.06 -8.03 10.84
N GLY A 289 -0.54 -7.27 11.80
CA GLY A 289 0.90 -7.03 11.93
C GLY A 289 1.24 -5.70 12.59
N SER A 290 2.09 -4.91 11.92
CA SER A 290 2.57 -3.62 12.42
C SER A 290 2.74 -2.60 11.30
N GLU A 291 2.58 -1.32 11.66
CA GLU A 291 2.87 -0.19 10.79
C GLU A 291 3.92 0.70 11.46
N SER A 292 4.92 1.14 10.69
CA SER A 292 5.99 1.98 11.22
C SER A 292 6.47 3.00 10.21
N LEU A 293 6.88 4.16 10.71
CA LEU A 293 7.43 5.25 9.92
C LEU A 293 8.83 5.59 10.43
N PHE A 294 9.75 5.77 9.50
CA PHE A 294 11.14 6.11 9.77
C PHE A 294 11.47 7.42 9.07
N ARG A 295 12.24 8.26 9.75
CA ARG A 295 12.96 9.37 9.11
C ARG A 295 14.27 8.82 8.56
N MET A 296 14.59 9.17 7.32
CA MET A 296 15.81 8.75 6.63
C MET A 296 16.75 9.92 6.42
N GLU A 297 18.04 9.61 6.44
CA GLU A 297 19.10 10.58 6.20
C GLU A 297 19.45 10.62 4.70
N PRO A 298 19.36 11.79 4.04
CA PRO A 298 19.76 11.95 2.66
C PRO A 298 21.29 11.91 2.52
N GLY A 299 21.77 11.51 1.34
CA GLY A 299 23.21 11.46 1.03
C GLY A 299 23.95 10.28 1.64
N MET A 300 23.24 9.34 2.27
CA MET A 300 23.84 8.15 2.88
C MET A 300 23.02 6.88 2.67
N LEU A 301 23.66 5.74 2.96
CA LEU A 301 23.02 4.44 3.05
C LEU A 301 22.44 4.29 4.45
N ASN A 302 21.12 4.13 4.53
CA ASN A 302 20.42 3.93 5.80
C ASN A 302 20.24 2.43 6.04
N GLU A 303 20.41 1.99 7.28
CA GLU A 303 20.24 0.59 7.68
C GLU A 303 19.10 0.51 8.71
N LEU A 304 18.19 -0.43 8.48
CA LEU A 304 17.11 -0.77 9.42
C LEU A 304 17.18 -2.25 9.76
N THR A 305 17.02 -2.58 11.03
CA THR A 305 16.92 -3.97 11.47
C THR A 305 15.49 -4.34 11.82
N LEU A 306 15.03 -5.42 11.21
CA LEU A 306 13.78 -6.11 11.52
C LEU A 306 14.06 -7.32 12.42
N HIS A 307 13.00 -7.93 12.92
CA HIS A 307 13.04 -9.16 13.70
C HIS A 307 11.99 -10.13 13.18
N SER A 308 12.40 -11.33 12.76
CA SER A 308 11.47 -12.41 12.39
C SER A 308 10.91 -13.10 13.63
N ARG A 309 9.63 -13.46 13.63
CA ARG A 309 9.01 -14.27 14.68
C ARG A 309 9.21 -15.75 14.44
N TYR A 310 9.09 -16.52 15.53
CA TYR A 310 8.91 -17.96 15.40
C TYR A 310 7.62 -18.28 14.67
N VAL A 311 7.76 -19.03 13.59
CA VAL A 311 6.65 -19.51 12.76
C VAL A 311 6.10 -20.83 13.27
N GLU A 312 4.84 -21.11 12.96
CA GLU A 312 4.20 -22.39 13.31
C GLU A 312 4.90 -23.56 12.59
N PRO A 313 5.37 -24.61 13.31
CA PRO A 313 6.00 -25.77 12.68
C PRO A 313 5.04 -26.54 11.76
N VAL A 314 5.51 -26.99 10.59
CA VAL A 314 4.76 -27.94 9.74
C VAL A 314 5.67 -29.04 9.22
N VAL A 315 5.08 -30.08 8.62
CA VAL A 315 5.81 -31.20 8.03
C VAL A 315 6.31 -30.80 6.64
N GLY A 316 7.62 -30.94 6.39
CA GLY A 316 8.20 -30.91 5.05
C GLY A 316 8.42 -29.52 4.41
N GLU A 317 8.27 -28.43 5.17
CA GLU A 317 8.65 -27.07 4.73
C GLU A 317 9.77 -26.53 5.61
N GLU A 318 10.87 -26.10 4.99
CA GLU A 318 12.06 -25.60 5.71
C GLU A 318 11.97 -24.10 6.07
N ALA A 319 11.18 -23.34 5.31
CA ALA A 319 11.03 -21.91 5.52
C ALA A 319 9.64 -21.42 5.09
N LYS A 320 9.18 -20.34 5.74
CA LYS A 320 8.01 -19.56 5.33
C LYS A 320 8.53 -18.30 4.65
N ILE A 321 8.12 -18.06 3.39
CA ILE A 321 8.44 -16.83 2.68
C ILE A 321 7.37 -15.80 3.00
N ILE A 322 7.79 -14.65 3.51
CA ILE A 322 6.90 -13.51 3.72
C ILE A 322 7.28 -12.41 2.73
N SER A 323 6.27 -11.66 2.28
CA SER A 323 6.47 -10.54 1.35
C SER A 323 5.89 -9.27 1.94
N PHE A 324 6.53 -8.14 1.67
CA PHE A 324 6.03 -6.81 1.97
C PHE A 324 6.70 -5.79 1.05
N THR A 325 6.08 -4.63 0.86
CA THR A 325 6.59 -3.59 -0.03
C THR A 325 6.82 -2.29 0.75
N PRO A 326 8.08 -1.90 1.02
CA PRO A 326 8.40 -0.61 1.63
C PRO A 326 7.95 0.56 0.76
N VAL A 327 7.46 1.64 1.37
CA VAL A 327 7.16 2.88 0.65
C VAL A 327 8.15 3.94 1.08
N VAL A 328 9.06 4.31 0.18
CA VAL A 328 10.05 5.37 0.40
C VAL A 328 9.61 6.63 -0.33
N PHE A 329 9.58 7.75 0.38
CA PHE A 329 9.15 9.02 -0.17
C PHE A 329 9.83 10.21 0.51
N GLN A 330 9.93 11.32 -0.22
CA GLN A 330 10.26 12.62 0.32
C GLN A 330 8.95 13.38 0.57
N ALA A 331 8.79 13.95 1.75
CA ALA A 331 7.65 14.78 2.11
C ALA A 331 8.12 16.23 2.27
N CYS A 332 7.53 17.15 1.51
CA CYS A 332 7.87 18.56 1.52
C CYS A 332 6.64 19.39 1.91
N ASP A 333 6.75 20.20 2.97
CA ASP A 333 5.69 21.14 3.31
C ASP A 333 5.67 22.30 2.32
N SER A 334 4.54 22.48 1.65
CA SER A 334 4.34 23.51 0.64
C SER A 334 3.49 24.64 1.21
N ASP A 335 3.74 25.90 0.85
CA ASP A 335 2.90 27.03 1.29
C ASP A 335 1.59 27.10 0.46
N GLN A 336 1.19 26.02 -0.22
CA GLN A 336 0.09 25.95 -1.17
C GLN A 336 -1.17 25.30 -0.57
N GLU A 337 -2.24 26.08 -0.41
CA GLU A 337 -3.51 25.60 0.17
C GLU A 337 -4.40 24.79 -0.81
N ASP A 338 -4.18 24.92 -2.12
CA ASP A 338 -5.04 24.30 -3.15
C ASP A 338 -4.78 22.80 -3.41
N LEU A 339 -3.86 22.15 -2.69
CA LEU A 339 -3.52 20.73 -2.88
C LEU A 339 -4.70 19.78 -2.61
N LEU A 340 -5.71 20.24 -1.87
CA LEU A 340 -6.93 19.48 -1.56
C LEU A 340 -7.98 19.53 -2.69
N ARG A 341 -7.78 20.34 -3.74
CA ARG A 341 -8.77 20.57 -4.82
C ARG A 341 -8.52 19.73 -6.08
N ASN A 342 -7.89 18.56 -5.95
CA ASN A 342 -7.70 17.65 -7.07
C ASN A 342 -9.05 17.03 -7.52
N PRO A 343 -9.41 17.10 -8.82
CA PRO A 343 -10.71 16.64 -9.30
C PRO A 343 -10.82 15.12 -9.48
N PHE A 344 -9.72 14.37 -9.37
CA PHE A 344 -9.64 12.94 -9.63
C PHE A 344 -9.57 12.09 -8.36
N TYR A 345 -8.86 12.56 -7.34
CA TYR A 345 -8.75 11.89 -6.04
C TYR A 345 -8.59 12.94 -4.93
N SER A 346 -8.70 12.54 -3.66
CA SER A 346 -8.36 13.44 -2.56
C SER A 346 -7.36 12.82 -1.59
N LYS A 347 -6.70 13.67 -0.82
CA LYS A 347 -5.81 13.30 0.28
C LYS A 347 -6.62 13.03 1.56
N GLY A 348 -6.06 12.33 2.53
CA GLY A 348 -6.45 12.55 3.95
C GLY A 348 -6.64 11.34 4.85
N MET A 349 -6.48 10.10 4.35
CA MET A 349 -6.48 8.89 5.20
C MET A 349 -5.36 7.93 4.80
N GLY A 350 -4.80 7.21 5.77
CA GLY A 350 -3.58 6.42 5.63
C GLY A 350 -2.36 7.21 6.09
N TYR A 351 -1.17 6.89 5.56
CA TYR A 351 0.08 7.53 6.01
C TYR A 351 0.09 9.06 5.80
N GLU A 352 -0.66 9.56 4.83
CA GLU A 352 -0.83 11.00 4.57
C GLU A 352 -1.37 11.76 5.78
N SER A 353 -2.14 11.11 6.65
CA SER A 353 -2.74 11.74 7.84
C SER A 353 -1.71 12.11 8.89
N TYR A 354 -0.49 11.55 8.84
CA TYR A 354 0.61 11.90 9.74
C TYR A 354 1.32 13.20 9.33
N PHE A 355 0.96 13.76 8.18
CA PHE A 355 1.59 14.96 7.61
C PHE A 355 0.59 16.11 7.53
N THR A 356 1.11 17.31 7.29
CA THR A 356 0.25 18.49 7.15
C THR A 356 -0.59 18.39 5.86
N PRO A 357 -1.79 19.02 5.80
CA PRO A 357 -2.63 18.98 4.61
C PRO A 357 -1.92 19.47 3.34
N ASN A 358 -0.99 20.40 3.50
CA ASN A 358 -0.18 21.04 2.46
C ASN A 358 1.15 20.32 2.13
N THR A 359 1.41 19.14 2.70
CA THR A 359 2.58 18.32 2.30
C THR A 359 2.42 17.72 0.91
N VAL A 360 3.45 17.85 0.08
CA VAL A 360 3.63 17.19 -1.21
C VAL A 360 4.57 16.00 -1.05
N PHE A 361 4.23 14.86 -1.65
CA PHE A 361 5.00 13.62 -1.56
C PHE A 361 5.65 13.27 -2.89
N THR A 362 6.96 13.06 -2.88
CA THR A 362 7.71 12.52 -4.01
C THR A 362 8.11 11.09 -3.70
N HIS A 363 7.61 10.14 -4.47
CA HIS A 363 7.83 8.71 -4.23
C HIS A 363 9.10 8.22 -4.90
N PHE A 364 9.74 7.23 -4.30
CA PHE A 364 10.88 6.53 -4.89
C PHE A 364 10.48 5.10 -5.27
N ASN A 365 11.15 4.58 -6.31
CA ASN A 365 10.91 3.20 -6.70
C ASN A 365 11.38 2.24 -5.59
N SER A 366 10.47 1.36 -5.19
CA SER A 366 10.68 0.34 -4.16
C SER A 366 10.06 -0.96 -4.65
N GLN A 367 10.69 -2.07 -4.31
CA GLN A 367 10.28 -3.40 -4.75
C GLN A 367 9.70 -4.19 -3.57
N THR A 368 8.89 -5.19 -3.88
CA THR A 368 8.45 -6.16 -2.89
C THR A 368 9.65 -6.99 -2.45
N LEU A 369 9.87 -7.06 -1.13
CA LEU A 369 10.96 -7.81 -0.53
C LEU A 369 10.42 -9.13 0.00
N GLU A 370 11.17 -10.21 -0.23
CA GLU A 370 10.85 -11.53 0.29
C GLU A 370 11.83 -11.90 1.41
N VAL A 371 11.30 -12.21 2.60
CA VAL A 371 12.10 -12.63 3.75
C VAL A 371 11.81 -14.11 4.04
N PRO A 372 12.80 -15.00 3.87
CA PRO A 372 12.67 -16.39 4.30
C PRO A 372 12.82 -16.50 5.82
N ILE A 373 11.78 -16.98 6.50
CA ILE A 373 11.82 -17.27 7.93
C ILE A 373 12.01 -18.77 8.13
N PRO A 374 13.12 -19.21 8.77
CA PRO A 374 13.36 -20.62 9.05
C PRO A 374 12.24 -21.23 9.89
N LYS A 375 11.81 -22.43 9.50
CA LYS A 375 10.69 -23.14 10.10
C LYS A 375 11.12 -24.51 10.60
N PRO A 376 10.76 -24.89 11.84
CA PRO A 376 11.05 -26.23 12.33
C PRO A 376 10.20 -27.28 11.59
N ASP A 377 10.86 -28.32 11.08
CA ASP A 377 10.18 -29.48 10.50
C ASP A 377 9.78 -30.49 11.58
N LEU A 378 8.48 -30.76 11.64
CA LEU A 378 7.90 -31.71 12.59
C LEU A 378 8.37 -33.16 12.36
N LEU A 379 8.88 -33.50 11.16
CA LEU A 379 9.45 -34.82 10.89
C LEU A 379 10.62 -35.17 11.82
N TYR A 380 11.42 -34.17 12.17
CA TYR A 380 12.59 -34.33 13.04
C TYR A 380 12.30 -34.04 14.51
N TYR A 381 11.05 -33.75 14.87
CA TYR A 381 10.68 -33.35 16.23
C TYR A 381 11.02 -34.43 17.25
N ASP A 382 10.60 -35.68 17.02
CA ASP A 382 10.88 -36.78 17.95
C ASP A 382 12.37 -37.06 18.07
N ALA A 383 13.10 -37.08 16.94
CA ALA A 383 14.55 -37.26 16.94
C ALA A 383 15.25 -36.17 17.75
N THR A 384 14.87 -34.91 17.54
CA THR A 384 15.41 -33.75 18.26
C THR A 384 15.09 -33.82 19.76
N LYS A 385 13.85 -34.20 20.11
CA LYS A 385 13.41 -34.39 21.49
C LYS A 385 14.22 -35.46 22.21
N PHE A 386 14.37 -36.64 21.61
CA PHE A 386 15.14 -37.74 22.21
C PHE A 386 16.63 -37.42 22.30
N ALA A 387 17.21 -36.80 21.27
CA ALA A 387 18.60 -36.35 21.28
C ALA A 387 18.85 -35.32 22.39
N THR A 388 17.99 -34.31 22.50
CA THR A 388 18.08 -33.27 23.55
C THR A 388 17.97 -33.89 24.95
N LEU A 389 17.02 -34.81 25.15
CA LEU A 389 16.89 -35.53 26.42
C LEU A 389 18.13 -36.34 26.75
N ALA A 390 18.70 -37.05 25.78
CA ALA A 390 19.94 -37.81 25.97
C ALA A 390 21.12 -36.89 26.33
N CYS A 391 21.27 -35.77 25.63
CA CYS A 391 22.29 -34.76 25.94
C CYS A 391 22.14 -34.20 27.36
N LEU A 392 20.91 -33.88 27.78
CA LEU A 392 20.63 -33.40 29.14
C LEU A 392 20.96 -34.45 30.20
N LEU A 393 20.57 -35.71 29.99
CA LEU A 393 20.86 -36.80 30.92
C LEU A 393 22.37 -37.04 31.05
N VAL A 394 23.10 -37.09 29.92
CA VAL A 394 24.57 -37.24 29.91
C VAL A 394 25.23 -36.07 30.63
N SER A 395 24.78 -34.84 30.37
CA SER A 395 25.29 -33.64 31.04
C SER A 395 25.04 -33.67 32.55
N MET A 396 23.85 -34.11 32.98
CA MET A 396 23.50 -34.24 34.39
C MET A 396 24.33 -35.32 35.08
N ILE A 397 24.52 -36.49 34.45
CA ILE A 397 25.40 -37.56 34.95
C ILE A 397 26.85 -37.06 35.05
N TYR A 398 27.32 -36.33 34.04
CA TYR A 398 28.67 -35.75 34.04
C TYR A 398 28.87 -34.78 35.22
N ILE A 399 27.95 -33.83 35.40
CA ILE A 399 28.01 -32.85 36.50
C ILE A 399 27.96 -33.58 37.86
N LEU A 400 27.03 -34.53 38.04
CA LEU A 400 26.93 -35.32 39.27
C LEU A 400 28.22 -36.11 39.54
N SER A 401 28.83 -36.72 38.52
CA SER A 401 30.10 -37.44 38.67
C SER A 401 31.27 -36.53 39.08
N LYS A 402 31.24 -35.26 38.68
CA LYS A 402 32.26 -34.26 39.04
C LYS A 402 32.04 -33.67 40.43
N VAL A 403 30.80 -33.47 40.84
CA VAL A 403 30.45 -32.94 42.17
C VAL A 403 30.65 -34.01 43.25
N VAL A 404 30.28 -35.26 42.98
CA VAL A 404 30.38 -36.38 43.94
C VAL A 404 31.76 -37.06 43.86
N GLY A 405 32.47 -36.93 42.74
CA GLY A 405 33.80 -37.49 42.55
C GLY A 405 34.83 -36.84 43.49
N LYS A 406 35.43 -37.63 44.39
CA LYS A 406 36.53 -37.17 45.27
C LYS A 406 37.63 -36.48 44.46
N PRO A 407 38.19 -35.35 44.93
CA PRO A 407 39.27 -34.67 44.23
C PRO A 407 40.44 -35.63 44.05
N ARG A 408 40.82 -35.89 42.79
CA ARG A 408 42.01 -36.67 42.47
C ARG A 408 43.21 -35.93 43.05
N SER A 409 43.78 -36.46 44.14
CA SER A 409 45.02 -35.96 44.73
C SER A 409 46.08 -35.91 43.62
N ARG A 410 46.51 -34.70 43.23
CA ARG A 410 47.68 -34.50 42.38
C ARG A 410 48.89 -35.07 43.12
N ARG A 411 49.35 -36.27 42.74
CA ARG A 411 50.71 -36.71 43.08
C ARG A 411 51.67 -35.84 42.27
N HIS A 412 52.22 -34.82 42.91
CA HIS A 412 53.48 -34.23 42.46
C HIS A 412 54.54 -35.32 42.51
N SER A 413 54.95 -35.82 41.34
CA SER A 413 56.21 -36.52 41.22
C SER A 413 57.31 -35.46 41.22
N ALA A 414 57.96 -35.29 42.36
CA ALA A 414 59.20 -34.53 42.45
C ALA A 414 60.28 -35.29 41.65
N ARG A 415 61.04 -34.54 40.85
CA ARG A 415 62.36 -34.91 40.38
C ARG A 415 63.32 -33.81 40.79
#